data_AF-A0A0S8AY87-F1
#
_entry.id   AF-A0A0S8AY87-F1
#
_cell.length_a   1.000
_cell.length_b   1.000
_cell.length_c   1.000
_cell.angle_alpha   90.00
_cell.angle_beta   90.00
_cell.angle_gamma   90.00
#
_symmetry.space_group_name_H-M   'P 1'
#
loop_
_entity.id
_entity.type
_entity.pdbx_description
1 polymer ?
#
loop_
_entity_poly.entity_id
_entity_poly.type
_entity_poly.pdbx_seq_one_letter_code
_entity_poly.pdbx_strand_id
1 'polypeptide(L)'
;MKGTASTLVKILKGGLEALFAPAEDPRQAFDCSLDRQRRLHAKVKQALQDIGAAKSHLETKADEIEEQISQLKEQACLSLDEDREDLARLALRRAEIAAAKLQTMQQQLRIIDQDERQLSLIER
;
A
#
# COMPACT_ATOMS: atom_id res chain seq x y z
N MET A 1 -2.97 -11.76 6.36
CA MET A 1 -2.53 -10.59 7.15
C MET A 1 -3.32 -9.38 6.67
N LYS A 2 -4.25 -8.86 7.47
CA LYS A 2 -5.11 -7.72 7.11
C LYS A 2 -4.29 -6.42 7.27
N GLY A 3 -4.41 -5.52 6.31
CA GLY A 3 -3.55 -4.36 6.10
C GLY A 3 -3.38 -3.44 7.32
N THR A 4 -2.16 -3.40 7.84
CA THR A 4 -1.73 -2.45 8.88
C THR A 4 -1.64 -1.03 8.33
N ALA A 5 -1.23 -0.86 7.07
CA ALA A 5 -1.15 0.45 6.40
C ALA A 5 -2.53 1.13 6.28
N SER A 6 -3.56 0.40 5.82
CA SER A 6 -4.94 0.95 5.73
C SER A 6 -5.53 1.27 7.11
N THR A 7 -5.13 0.55 8.15
CA THR A 7 -5.57 0.82 9.52
C THR A 7 -4.89 2.08 10.07
N LEU A 8 -3.59 2.26 9.82
CA LEU A 8 -2.85 3.47 10.19
C LEU A 8 -3.42 4.72 9.50
N VAL A 9 -3.74 4.65 8.21
CA VAL A 9 -4.36 5.77 7.50
C VAL A 9 -5.75 6.10 8.06
N LYS A 10 -6.56 5.09 8.41
CA LYS A 10 -7.87 5.32 9.05
C LYS A 10 -7.75 5.91 10.45
N ILE A 11 -6.78 5.46 11.24
CA ILE A 11 -6.49 6.02 12.57
C ILE A 11 -5.97 7.45 12.45
N LEU A 12 -5.12 7.74 11.46
CA LEU A 12 -4.65 9.10 11.18
C LEU A 12 -5.79 10.00 10.73
N LYS A 13 -6.66 9.55 9.82
CA LYS A 13 -7.86 10.28 9.38
C LYS A 13 -8.82 10.53 10.54
N GLY A 14 -9.16 9.52 11.33
CA GLY A 14 -10.03 9.68 12.51
C GLY A 14 -9.39 10.54 13.60
N GLY A 15 -8.07 10.47 13.76
CA GLY A 15 -7.30 11.36 14.64
C GLY A 15 -7.31 12.80 14.15
N LEU A 16 -7.18 13.04 12.85
CA LEU A 16 -7.30 14.36 12.23
C LEU A 16 -8.71 14.92 12.42
N GLU A 17 -9.76 14.15 12.15
CA GLU A 17 -11.16 14.55 12.39
C GLU A 17 -11.43 14.89 13.86
N ALA A 18 -10.93 14.08 14.80
CA ALA A 18 -11.04 14.34 16.23
C ALA A 18 -10.23 15.58 16.70
N LEU A 19 -9.19 15.97 15.98
CA LEU A 19 -8.40 17.18 16.26
C LEU A 19 -9.08 18.45 15.72
N PHE A 20 -9.95 18.33 14.71
CA PHE A 20 -10.84 19.38 14.21
C PHE A 20 -12.17 19.48 14.96
N ALA A 21 -12.48 18.51 15.84
CA ALA A 21 -13.62 18.61 16.73
C ALA A 21 -13.46 19.84 17.65
N PRO A 22 -14.49 20.71 17.79
CA PRO A 22 -14.45 21.85 18.69
C PRO A 22 -14.11 21.37 20.10
N ALA A 23 -13.07 21.96 20.72
CA ALA A 23 -12.69 21.62 22.08
C ALA A 23 -13.86 21.94 23.03
N GLU A 24 -14.48 20.91 23.60
CA GLU A 24 -15.36 21.06 24.76
C GLU A 24 -14.50 21.59 25.91
N ASP A 25 -14.65 22.89 26.16
CA ASP A 25 -14.16 23.71 27.28
C ASP A 25 -12.94 24.64 27.02
N PRO A 26 -13.17 25.95 26.79
CA PRO A 26 -12.17 26.92 26.35
C PRO A 26 -11.21 27.42 27.46
N ARG A 27 -11.30 26.92 28.69
CA ARG A 27 -10.54 27.46 29.84
C ARG A 27 -9.26 26.69 30.18
N GLN A 28 -9.06 25.50 29.64
CA GLN A 28 -7.85 24.67 29.88
C GLN A 28 -6.97 24.49 28.63
N ALA A 29 -7.43 24.88 27.44
CA ALA A 29 -6.79 24.59 26.15
C ALA A 29 -5.98 25.76 25.57
N PHE A 30 -5.22 26.49 26.40
CA PHE A 30 -4.25 27.49 25.92
C PHE A 30 -2.90 26.88 25.49
N ASP A 31 -2.85 25.57 25.19
CA ASP A 31 -1.80 25.03 24.34
C ASP A 31 -2.05 25.58 22.93
N CYS A 32 -1.30 26.62 22.56
CA CYS A 32 -1.40 27.34 21.28
C CYS A 32 -1.83 26.40 20.15
N SER A 33 -3.02 26.63 19.60
CA SER A 33 -3.56 25.92 18.43
C SER A 33 -2.56 25.82 17.28
N LEU A 34 -1.67 26.82 17.16
CA LEU A 34 -0.53 26.83 16.24
C LEU A 34 0.51 25.72 16.49
N ASP A 35 0.86 25.41 17.73
CA ASP A 35 1.78 24.30 18.02
C ASP A 35 1.11 22.95 17.76
N ARG A 36 -0.21 22.87 17.95
CA ARG A 36 -1.01 21.70 17.55
C ARG A 36 -0.98 21.51 16.03
N GLN A 37 -1.20 22.57 15.27
CA GLN A 37 -1.12 22.57 13.80
C GLN A 37 0.28 22.15 13.32
N ARG A 38 1.36 22.72 13.86
CA ARG A 38 2.74 22.35 13.49
C ARG A 38 3.04 20.87 13.74
N ARG A 39 2.63 20.34 14.91
CA ARG A 39 2.79 18.91 15.23
C ARG A 39 2.00 18.02 14.28
N LEU A 40 0.82 18.46 13.84
CA LEU A 40 0.02 17.75 12.85
C LEU A 40 0.70 17.71 11.48
N HIS A 41 1.16 18.85 10.96
CA HIS A 41 1.90 18.90 9.69
C HIS A 41 3.15 18.00 9.72
N ALA A 42 3.91 18.02 10.82
CA ALA A 42 5.07 17.15 10.97
C ALA A 42 4.69 15.65 10.92
N LYS A 43 3.58 15.27 11.58
CA LYS A 43 3.07 13.89 11.54
C LYS A 43 2.57 13.49 10.15
N VAL A 44 1.85 14.37 9.45
CA VAL A 44 1.37 14.10 8.09
C VAL A 44 2.55 13.92 7.14
N LYS A 45 3.58 14.78 7.23
CA LYS A 45 4.79 14.65 6.43
C LYS A 45 5.52 13.33 6.67
N GLN A 46 5.68 12.91 7.92
CA GLN A 46 6.28 11.62 8.25
C GLN A 46 5.43 10.47 7.69
N ALA A 47 4.11 10.52 7.86
CA ALA A 47 3.22 9.49 7.35
C ALA A 47 3.28 9.38 5.82
N LEU A 48 3.38 10.49 5.10
CA LEU A 48 3.58 10.51 3.65
C LEU A 48 4.91 9.85 3.24
N GLN A 49 5.99 10.11 3.97
CA GLN A 49 7.29 9.45 3.73
C GLN A 49 7.23 7.94 3.96
N ASP A 50 6.62 7.52 5.07
CA ASP A 50 6.46 6.10 5.41
C ASP A 50 5.60 5.36 4.37
N ILE A 51 4.54 6.02 3.88
CA ILE A 51 3.68 5.50 2.81
C ILE A 51 4.45 5.38 1.49
N GLY A 52 5.23 6.40 1.11
CA GLY A 52 6.06 6.36 -0.09
C GLY A 52 7.08 5.21 -0.05
N ALA A 53 7.73 4.99 1.09
CA ALA A 53 8.66 3.87 1.27
C ALA A 53 7.94 2.51 1.19
N ALA A 54 6.78 2.37 1.85
CA ALA A 54 5.99 1.15 1.81
C ALA A 54 5.45 0.83 0.41
N LYS A 55 5.06 1.86 -0.35
CA LYS A 55 4.62 1.76 -1.74
C LYS A 55 5.75 1.24 -2.62
N SER A 56 6.91 1.90 -2.58
CA SER A 56 8.07 1.49 -3.38
C SER A 56 8.48 0.04 -3.10
N HIS A 57 8.49 -0.39 -1.84
CA HIS A 57 8.76 -1.78 -1.49
C HIS A 57 7.73 -2.77 -2.07
N LEU A 58 6.46 -2.37 -2.12
CA LEU A 58 5.39 -3.21 -2.65
C LEU A 58 5.41 -3.25 -4.18
N GLU A 59 5.81 -2.16 -4.84
CA GLU A 59 6.08 -2.10 -6.29
C GLU A 59 7.22 -3.05 -6.66
N THR A 60 8.37 -2.98 -5.97
CA THR A 60 9.49 -3.91 -6.22
C THR A 60 9.06 -5.37 -6.10
N LYS A 61 8.25 -5.72 -5.09
CA LYS A 61 7.73 -7.08 -4.94
C LYS A 61 6.74 -7.49 -6.03
N ALA A 62 5.98 -6.53 -6.56
CA ALA A 62 5.08 -6.78 -7.67
C ALA A 62 5.89 -7.09 -8.94
N ASP A 63 6.93 -6.29 -9.22
CA ASP A 63 7.83 -6.48 -10.35
C ASP A 63 8.55 -7.84 -10.29
N GLU A 64 9.06 -8.23 -9.11
CA GLU A 64 9.67 -9.56 -8.90
C GLU A 64 8.70 -10.71 -9.22
N ILE A 65 7.42 -10.58 -8.86
CA ILE A 65 6.41 -11.61 -9.14
C ILE A 65 6.06 -11.61 -10.63
N GLU A 66 6.02 -10.46 -11.28
CA GLU A 66 5.77 -10.35 -12.72
C GLU A 66 6.88 -11.04 -13.54
N GLU A 67 8.14 -10.87 -13.12
CA GLU A 67 9.27 -11.60 -13.70
C GLU A 67 9.13 -13.12 -13.48
N GLN A 68 8.78 -13.56 -12.27
CA GLN A 68 8.53 -14.97 -11.97
C GLN A 68 7.41 -15.58 -12.83
N ILE A 69 6.33 -14.83 -13.06
CA ILE A 69 5.23 -15.27 -13.94
C ILE A 69 5.75 -15.49 -15.37
N SER A 70 6.60 -14.58 -15.87
CA SER A 70 7.17 -14.67 -17.20
C SER A 70 8.07 -15.90 -17.34
N GLN A 71 8.96 -16.14 -16.36
CA GLN A 71 9.81 -17.33 -16.31
C GLN A 71 9.00 -18.63 -16.27
N LEU A 72 7.92 -18.68 -15.48
CA LEU A 72 7.05 -19.86 -15.40
C LEU A 72 6.30 -20.13 -16.72
N LYS A 73 5.90 -19.08 -17.45
CA LYS A 73 5.29 -19.21 -18.77
C LYS A 73 6.29 -19.72 -19.80
N GLU A 74 7.52 -19.21 -19.80
CA GLU A 74 8.60 -19.71 -20.65
C GLU A 74 8.89 -21.19 -20.37
N GLN A 75 8.98 -21.57 -19.08
CA GLN A 75 9.14 -22.96 -18.68
C GLN A 75 7.99 -23.85 -19.18
N ALA A 76 6.76 -23.34 -19.18
CA ALA A 76 5.62 -24.07 -19.72
C ALA A 76 5.74 -24.29 -21.24
N CYS A 77 6.13 -23.26 -21.99
CA CYS A 77 6.37 -23.38 -23.43
C CYS A 77 7.47 -24.40 -23.74
N LEU A 78 8.63 -24.30 -23.07
CA LEU A 78 9.73 -25.25 -23.25
C LEU A 78 9.31 -26.69 -22.90
N SER A 79 8.50 -26.86 -21.85
CA SER A 79 8.01 -28.20 -21.47
C SER A 79 7.05 -28.78 -22.51
N LEU A 80 6.29 -27.94 -23.23
CA LEU A 80 5.44 -28.39 -24.34
C LEU A 80 6.30 -28.81 -25.54
N ASP A 81 7.36 -28.07 -25.86
CA ASP A 81 8.28 -28.42 -26.94
C ASP A 81 9.03 -29.74 -26.66
N GLU A 82 9.19 -30.12 -25.40
CA GLU A 82 9.76 -31.40 -24.96
C GLU A 82 8.73 -32.54 -24.83
N ASP A 83 7.48 -32.35 -25.27
CA ASP A 83 6.36 -33.29 -25.08
C ASP A 83 6.05 -33.63 -23.61
N ARG A 84 6.43 -32.75 -22.67
CA ARG A 84 6.22 -32.90 -21.21
C ARG A 84 5.01 -32.10 -20.74
N GLU A 85 3.83 -32.48 -21.20
CA GLU A 85 2.58 -31.77 -20.90
C GLU A 85 2.30 -31.58 -19.40
N ASP A 86 2.60 -32.58 -18.57
CA ASP A 86 2.32 -32.50 -17.13
C ASP A 86 3.18 -31.42 -16.45
N LEU A 87 4.44 -31.25 -16.89
CA LEU A 87 5.31 -30.17 -16.42
C LEU A 87 4.81 -28.81 -16.91
N ALA A 88 4.38 -28.73 -18.16
CA ALA A 88 3.80 -27.50 -18.71
C ALA A 88 2.56 -27.05 -17.92
N ARG A 89 1.64 -27.98 -17.63
CA ARG A 89 0.45 -27.72 -16.81
C ARG A 89 0.81 -27.28 -15.39
N LEU A 90 1.82 -27.91 -14.78
CA LEU A 90 2.29 -27.53 -13.45
C LEU A 90 2.87 -26.11 -13.43
N ALA A 91 3.70 -25.77 -14.43
CA ALA A 91 4.28 -24.44 -14.58
C ALA A 91 3.20 -23.37 -14.77
N LEU A 92 2.19 -23.63 -15.62
CA LEU A 92 1.03 -22.74 -15.80
C LEU A 92 0.24 -22.55 -14.51
N ARG A 93 -0.08 -23.61 -13.76
CA ARG A 93 -0.78 -23.48 -12.47
C ARG A 93 0.00 -22.62 -11.47
N ARG A 94 1.33 -22.74 -11.44
CA ARG A 94 2.18 -21.87 -10.60
C ARG A 94 2.12 -20.42 -11.06
N ALA A 95 2.13 -20.18 -12.37
CA ALA A 95 2.00 -18.84 -12.94
C ALA A 95 0.65 -18.20 -12.59
N GLU A 96 -0.45 -18.97 -12.61
CA GLU A 96 -1.79 -18.52 -12.21
C GLU A 96 -1.84 -18.10 -10.73
N ILE A 97 -1.25 -18.90 -9.84
CA ILE A 97 -1.17 -18.57 -8.41
C ILE A 97 -0.35 -17.28 -8.19
N ALA A 98 0.78 -17.14 -8.90
CA ALA A 98 1.59 -15.93 -8.86
C ALA A 98 0.83 -14.71 -9.40
N ALA A 99 0.08 -14.86 -10.50
CA ALA A 99 -0.75 -13.81 -11.08
C ALA A 99 -1.86 -13.33 -10.13
N ALA A 100 -2.51 -14.24 -9.40
CA ALA A 100 -3.51 -13.88 -8.40
C ALA A 100 -2.90 -13.06 -7.24
N LYS A 101 -1.68 -13.42 -6.82
CA LYS A 101 -0.92 -12.66 -5.82
C LYS A 101 -0.54 -11.27 -6.34
N LEU A 102 -0.07 -11.17 -7.59
CA LEU A 102 0.23 -9.90 -8.24
C LEU A 102 -0.99 -8.98 -8.30
N GLN A 103 -2.14 -9.51 -8.72
CA GLN A 103 -3.40 -8.76 -8.76
C GLN A 103 -3.78 -8.20 -7.39
N THR A 104 -3.57 -8.98 -6.32
CA THR A 104 -3.82 -8.54 -4.94
C THR A 104 -2.87 -7.39 -4.55
N MET A 105 -1.59 -7.47 -4.90
CA MET A 105 -0.61 -6.40 -4.65
C MET A 105 -0.95 -5.13 -5.44
N GLN A 106 -1.35 -5.25 -6.70
CA GLN A 106 -1.79 -4.11 -7.52
C GLN A 106 -3.06 -3.45 -6.98
N GLN A 107 -3.96 -4.20 -6.33
CA GLN A 107 -5.09 -3.61 -5.60
C GLN A 107 -4.62 -2.84 -4.37
N GLN A 108 -3.64 -3.36 -3.62
CA GLN A 108 -3.07 -2.68 -2.47
C GLN A 108 -2.37 -1.37 -2.87
N LEU A 109 -1.59 -1.37 -3.96
CA LEU A 109 -0.98 -0.15 -4.51
C LEU A 109 -2.02 0.92 -4.82
N ARG A 110 -3.11 0.55 -5.50
CA ARG A 110 -4.19 1.49 -5.83
C ARG A 110 -4.83 2.13 -4.60
N ILE A 111 -4.99 1.36 -3.52
CA ILE A 111 -5.51 1.88 -2.25
C ILE A 111 -4.50 2.87 -1.64
N ILE A 112 -3.22 2.51 -1.64
CA ILE A 112 -2.14 3.37 -1.12
C ILE A 112 -2.07 4.68 -1.91
N ASP A 113 -2.16 4.64 -3.24
CA ASP A 113 -2.17 5.83 -4.10
C ASP A 113 -3.32 6.78 -3.78
N GLN A 114 -4.51 6.24 -3.50
CA GLN A 114 -5.66 7.03 -3.10
C GLN A 114 -5.43 7.68 -1.72
N ASP A 115 -4.90 6.93 -0.77
CA ASP A 115 -4.60 7.42 0.57
C ASP A 115 -3.49 8.50 0.57
N GLU A 116 -2.44 8.33 -0.23
CA GLU A 116 -1.36 9.31 -0.42
C GLU A 116 -1.91 10.63 -1.01
N ARG A 117 -2.75 10.55 -2.04
CA ARG A 117 -3.43 11.73 -2.62
C ARG A 117 -4.31 12.44 -1.61
N GLN A 118 -5.00 11.72 -0.73
CA GLN A 118 -5.82 12.36 0.31
C GLN A 118 -4.97 13.04 1.38
N LEU A 119 -3.87 12.43 1.81
CA LEU A 119 -2.99 13.02 2.82
C LEU A 119 -2.24 14.25 2.30
N SER A 120 -1.80 14.24 1.04
CA SER A 120 -1.18 15.40 0.40
C SER A 120 -2.11 16.62 0.26
N LEU A 121 -3.43 16.41 0.22
CA LEU A 121 -4.40 17.51 0.26
C LEU A 121 -4.49 18.16 1.65
N ILE A 122 -4.23 17.41 2.72
CA ILE A 122 -4.24 17.89 4.11
C ILE A 122 -2.93 18.62 4.46
N GLU A 123 -1.83 18.28 3.78
CA GLU A 123 -0.55 18.98 3.94
C GLU A 123 -0.60 20.42 3.40
N ARG A 124 -1.46 20.72 2.41
CA ARG A 124 -1.64 22.05 1.79
C ARG A 124 -2.52 22.98 2.61
#